data_AF-A0A485BY42-F1
#
_entry.id   AF-A0A485BY42-F1
#
_cell.length_a   1.000
_cell.length_b   1.000
_cell.length_c   1.000
_cell.angle_alpha   90.00
_cell.angle_beta   90.00
_cell.angle_gamma   90.00
#
_symmetry.space_group_name_H-M   'P 1'
#
loop_
_entity.id
_entity.type
_entity.pdbx_description
1 polymer ?
#
loop_
_entity_poly.entity_id
_entity_poly.type
_entity_poly.pdbx_seq_one_letter_code
_entity_poly.pdbx_strand_id
1 'polypeptide(L)'
;MKGIYSRVRLNSQISRRNMLLLALMSSENRAAASLAHHYPGGYDAFIRAMNAKAQALGMTHTRYVEPTGLSIHNVSTARDLTKLLIATEQYPLIGQLSTTKEDMATFAQPAYTLPFRNTNHLVYRDNWNIQLTKTGFTNAAGHCLIMRTVINQRPVALVVMDAFGKYTHFADASRLRTWIETGKVMPVPASALSYKKQREAQMADAMLKGGAQTAQND
;
A
#
# COMPACT_ATOMS: atom_id res chain seq x y z
N MET A 1 -3.22 -18.39 4.58
CA MET A 1 -3.61 -18.21 3.17
C MET A 1 -4.70 -19.18 2.68
N LYS A 2 -5.23 -20.10 3.51
CA LYS A 2 -6.40 -20.93 3.16
C LYS A 2 -7.60 -20.01 2.87
N GLY A 3 -8.36 -20.31 1.81
CA GLY A 3 -9.60 -19.60 1.47
C GLY A 3 -9.45 -18.33 0.61
N ILE A 4 -8.23 -17.88 0.28
CA ILE A 4 -8.02 -16.69 -0.56
C ILE A 4 -7.64 -17.13 -1.98
N TYR A 5 -8.46 -16.71 -2.94
CA TYR A 5 -8.25 -17.00 -4.36
C TYR A 5 -6.97 -16.34 -4.88
N SER A 6 -6.19 -17.08 -5.67
CA SER A 6 -5.08 -16.56 -6.46
C SER A 6 -4.84 -17.47 -7.67
N ARG A 7 -4.47 -16.84 -8.79
CA ARG A 7 -4.09 -17.53 -10.04
C ARG A 7 -2.70 -18.17 -9.95
N VAL A 8 -1.84 -17.68 -9.05
CA VAL A 8 -0.50 -18.25 -8.81
C VAL A 8 -0.67 -19.60 -8.12
N ARG A 9 -0.31 -20.70 -8.77
CA ARG A 9 -0.48 -22.05 -8.22
C ARG A 9 0.49 -22.27 -7.05
N LEU A 10 0.07 -23.02 -6.05
CA LEU A 10 0.99 -23.44 -4.99
C LEU A 10 2.05 -24.39 -5.57
N ASN A 11 3.25 -24.36 -4.99
CA ASN A 11 4.43 -25.17 -5.39
C ASN A 11 5.02 -24.87 -6.78
N SER A 12 4.40 -23.99 -7.57
CA SER A 12 5.03 -23.49 -8.79
C SER A 12 6.17 -22.54 -8.48
N GLN A 13 7.10 -22.41 -9.41
CA GLN A 13 8.37 -21.71 -9.22
C GLN A 13 8.50 -20.56 -10.21
N ILE A 14 9.05 -19.45 -9.73
CA ILE A 14 9.47 -18.30 -10.54
C ILE A 14 10.60 -17.59 -9.78
N SER A 15 11.38 -16.75 -10.47
CA SER A 15 12.48 -16.03 -9.84
C SER A 15 12.01 -15.12 -8.69
N ARG A 16 12.88 -14.90 -7.70
CA ARG A 16 12.61 -13.96 -6.60
C ARG A 16 12.30 -12.54 -7.11
N ARG A 17 12.97 -12.09 -8.17
CA ARG A 17 12.71 -10.81 -8.82
C ARG A 17 11.28 -10.74 -9.36
N ASN A 18 10.79 -11.81 -9.98
CA ASN A 18 9.42 -11.85 -10.50
C ASN A 18 8.40 -11.95 -9.35
N MET A 19 8.69 -12.66 -8.26
CA MET A 19 7.82 -12.62 -7.07
C MET A 19 7.73 -11.19 -6.48
N LEU A 20 8.84 -10.44 -6.42
CA LEU A 20 8.83 -9.02 -6.04
C LEU A 20 8.00 -8.18 -7.01
N LEU A 21 8.16 -8.39 -8.32
CA LEU A 21 7.37 -7.70 -9.34
C LEU A 21 5.87 -7.93 -9.15
N LEU A 22 5.44 -9.19 -9.01
CA LEU A 22 4.03 -9.54 -8.85
C LEU A 22 3.44 -8.94 -7.56
N ALA A 23 4.20 -8.96 -6.46
CA ALA A 23 3.77 -8.36 -5.20
C ALA A 23 3.65 -6.82 -5.32
N LEU A 24 4.61 -6.15 -5.96
CA LEU A 24 4.67 -4.68 -6.04
C LEU A 24 3.71 -4.11 -7.09
N MET A 25 3.77 -4.61 -8.32
CA MET A 25 2.95 -4.14 -9.45
C MET A 25 1.48 -4.56 -9.29
N SER A 26 1.25 -5.83 -8.97
CA SER A 26 -0.07 -6.47 -9.07
C SER A 26 -0.71 -6.79 -7.72
N SER A 27 -0.05 -6.46 -6.61
CA SER A 27 -0.52 -6.79 -5.26
C SER A 27 -0.81 -8.29 -5.07
N GLU A 28 0.00 -9.16 -5.69
CA GLU A 28 -0.24 -10.60 -5.66
C GLU A 28 0.14 -11.19 -4.28
N ASN A 29 -0.87 -11.63 -3.54
CA ASN A 29 -0.71 -12.04 -2.14
C ASN A 29 0.17 -13.29 -1.98
N ARG A 30 0.05 -14.30 -2.87
CA ARG A 30 0.88 -15.51 -2.81
C ARG A 30 2.35 -15.20 -3.04
N ALA A 31 2.66 -14.28 -3.93
CA ALA A 31 4.02 -13.79 -4.16
C ALA A 31 4.58 -13.10 -2.91
N ALA A 32 3.80 -12.19 -2.29
CA ALA A 32 4.19 -11.51 -1.06
C ALA A 32 4.47 -12.49 0.10
N ALA A 33 3.61 -13.47 0.33
CA ALA A 33 3.87 -14.47 1.37
C ALA A 33 5.02 -15.42 1.02
N SER A 34 5.16 -15.79 -0.25
CA SER A 34 6.26 -16.67 -0.71
C SER A 34 7.63 -16.04 -0.43
N LEU A 35 7.75 -14.72 -0.61
CA LEU A 35 8.96 -13.97 -0.27
C LEU A 35 9.31 -14.12 1.22
N ALA A 36 8.32 -14.02 2.11
CA ALA A 36 8.52 -14.20 3.55
C ALA A 36 8.89 -15.65 3.93
N HIS A 37 8.30 -16.65 3.25
CA HIS A 37 8.65 -18.07 3.47
C HIS A 37 10.07 -18.44 3.02
N HIS A 38 10.70 -17.63 2.17
CA HIS A 38 12.07 -17.86 1.64
C HIS A 38 13.09 -16.88 2.24
N TYR A 39 12.81 -16.36 3.44
CA TYR A 39 13.70 -15.48 4.18
C TYR A 39 14.63 -16.27 5.11
N PRO A 40 15.92 -15.93 5.24
CA PRO A 40 16.80 -16.54 6.24
C PRO A 40 16.24 -16.40 7.66
N GLY A 41 16.13 -17.51 8.39
CA GLY A 41 15.46 -17.53 9.71
C GLY A 41 13.95 -17.76 9.65
N GLY A 42 13.37 -17.93 8.45
CA GLY A 42 11.98 -18.33 8.25
C GLY A 42 10.97 -17.18 8.32
N TYR A 43 9.70 -17.56 8.25
CA TYR A 43 8.56 -16.64 8.14
C TYR A 43 8.48 -15.65 9.31
N ASP A 44 8.60 -16.13 10.55
CA ASP A 44 8.50 -15.26 11.73
C ASP A 44 9.68 -14.28 11.82
N ALA A 45 10.87 -14.69 11.35
CA ALA A 45 12.02 -13.79 11.27
C ALA A 45 11.76 -12.66 10.26
N PHE A 46 11.06 -12.93 9.16
CA PHE A 46 10.63 -11.90 8.22
C PHE A 46 9.68 -10.89 8.87
N ILE A 47 8.68 -11.35 9.63
CA ILE A 47 7.73 -10.44 10.33
C ILE A 47 8.46 -9.60 11.38
N ARG A 48 9.41 -10.18 12.13
CA ARG A 48 10.27 -9.43 13.05
C ARG A 48 11.11 -8.39 12.30
N ALA A 49 11.69 -8.74 11.15
CA ALA A 49 12.46 -7.81 10.34
C ALA A 49 11.62 -6.66 9.78
N MET A 50 10.35 -6.90 9.41
CA MET A 50 9.42 -5.84 9.00
C MET A 50 9.19 -4.82 10.12
N ASN A 51 8.92 -5.29 11.34
CA ASN A 51 8.69 -4.40 12.49
C ASN A 51 9.99 -3.71 12.95
N ALA A 52 11.12 -4.40 12.92
CA ALA A 52 12.43 -3.81 13.20
C ALA A 52 12.76 -2.69 12.20
N LYS A 53 12.42 -2.87 10.91
CA LYS A 53 12.59 -1.81 9.91
C LYS A 53 11.66 -0.63 10.18
N ALA A 54 10.39 -0.87 10.54
CA ALA A 54 9.47 0.19 10.94
C ALA A 54 10.03 1.00 12.12
N GLN A 55 10.51 0.34 13.16
CA GLN A 55 11.16 0.98 14.32
C GLN A 55 12.39 1.79 13.91
N ALA A 56 13.28 1.23 13.09
CA ALA A 56 14.48 1.92 12.61
C ALA A 56 14.18 3.17 11.76
N LEU A 57 13.01 3.21 11.11
CA LEU A 57 12.51 4.37 10.38
C LEU A 57 11.72 5.35 11.27
N GLY A 58 11.60 5.07 12.57
CA GLY A 58 10.81 5.87 13.50
C GLY A 58 9.30 5.80 13.23
N MET A 59 8.80 4.72 12.62
CA MET A 59 7.39 4.51 12.30
C MET A 59 6.62 4.00 13.53
N THR A 60 6.46 4.87 14.55
CA THR A 60 5.98 4.50 15.89
C THR A 60 4.51 4.08 15.96
N HIS A 61 3.73 4.32 14.91
CA HIS A 61 2.32 3.91 14.80
C HIS A 61 2.12 2.85 13.70
N THR A 62 3.19 2.14 13.32
CA THR A 62 3.14 1.05 12.35
C THR A 62 3.36 -0.30 13.03
N ARG A 63 2.53 -1.27 12.68
CA ARG A 63 2.69 -2.68 13.10
C ARG A 63 2.39 -3.60 11.93
N TYR A 64 3.25 -4.59 11.74
CA TYR A 64 3.05 -5.67 10.77
C TYR A 64 2.88 -7.00 11.49
N VAL A 65 1.88 -7.79 11.11
CA VAL A 65 1.67 -9.16 11.61
C VAL A 65 1.82 -10.21 10.51
N GLU A 66 1.77 -9.79 9.24
CA GLU A 66 1.91 -10.66 8.06
C GLU A 66 2.33 -9.84 6.81
N PRO A 67 2.85 -10.44 5.73
CA PRO A 67 3.53 -9.72 4.64
C PRO A 67 2.62 -9.26 3.48
N THR A 68 1.33 -9.60 3.49
CA THR A 68 0.43 -9.41 2.34
C THR A 68 -0.47 -8.18 2.46
N GLY A 69 -0.76 -7.71 3.68
CA GLY A 69 -1.71 -6.62 3.94
C GLY A 69 -3.16 -7.09 4.09
N LEU A 70 -3.42 -8.39 4.11
CA LEU A 70 -4.75 -8.97 4.31
C LEU A 70 -5.24 -8.87 5.76
N SER A 71 -4.32 -8.84 6.72
CA SER A 71 -4.70 -8.70 8.13
C SER A 71 -5.11 -7.27 8.45
N ILE A 72 -6.25 -7.10 9.12
CA ILE A 72 -6.67 -5.81 9.67
C ILE A 72 -5.72 -5.28 10.77
N HIS A 73 -4.84 -6.15 11.30
CA HIS A 73 -3.83 -5.77 12.28
C HIS A 73 -2.53 -5.28 11.66
N ASN A 74 -2.42 -5.29 10.32
CA ASN A 74 -1.41 -4.51 9.62
C ASN A 74 -1.88 -3.06 9.58
N VAL A 75 -1.28 -2.22 10.42
CA VAL A 75 -1.69 -0.83 10.62
C VAL A 75 -0.52 0.12 10.45
N SER A 76 -0.82 1.34 10.03
CA SER A 76 0.15 2.43 9.88
C SER A 76 -0.61 3.77 9.88
N THR A 77 0.14 4.87 9.92
CA THR A 77 -0.40 6.22 9.69
C THR A 77 0.11 6.79 8.37
N ALA A 78 -0.55 7.84 7.87
CA ALA A 78 -0.08 8.55 6.68
C ALA A 78 1.34 9.12 6.89
N ARG A 79 1.63 9.63 8.08
CA ARG A 79 2.95 10.15 8.47
C ARG A 79 4.02 9.05 8.42
N ASP A 80 3.74 7.88 8.95
CA ASP A 80 4.70 6.78 8.97
C ASP A 80 4.91 6.17 7.58
N LEU A 81 3.86 6.09 6.76
CA LEU A 81 4.00 5.70 5.35
C LEU A 81 4.80 6.72 4.55
N THR A 82 4.75 8.02 4.87
CA THR A 82 5.65 9.01 4.28
C THR A 82 7.12 8.74 4.62
N LYS A 83 7.44 8.35 5.87
CA LYS A 83 8.79 7.94 6.26
C LYS A 83 9.24 6.71 5.46
N LEU A 84 8.35 5.73 5.28
CA LEU A 84 8.60 4.57 4.45
C LEU A 84 8.88 4.96 2.98
N LEU A 85 8.08 5.86 2.40
CA LEU A 85 8.30 6.38 1.06
C LEU A 85 9.68 7.04 0.92
N ILE A 86 10.07 7.90 1.87
CA ILE A 86 11.41 8.52 1.89
C ILE A 86 12.51 7.43 1.93
N ALA A 87 12.36 6.42 2.78
CA ALA A 87 13.31 5.32 2.87
C ALA A 87 13.45 4.53 1.55
N THR A 88 12.38 4.44 0.73
CA THR A 88 12.44 3.73 -0.56
C THR A 88 13.37 4.36 -1.58
N GLU A 89 13.83 5.60 -1.37
CA GLU A 89 14.83 6.25 -2.23
C GLU A 89 16.15 5.48 -2.29
N GLN A 90 16.48 4.78 -1.20
CA GLN A 90 17.66 3.92 -1.11
C GLN A 90 17.47 2.54 -1.77
N TYR A 91 16.27 2.26 -2.32
CA TYR A 91 15.92 0.97 -2.89
C TYR A 91 15.29 1.12 -4.29
N PRO A 92 16.07 1.50 -5.32
CA PRO A 92 15.53 1.83 -6.66
C PRO A 92 14.68 0.71 -7.28
N LEU A 93 15.02 -0.55 -7.02
CA LEU A 93 14.30 -1.71 -7.53
C LEU A 93 12.82 -1.73 -7.11
N ILE A 94 12.48 -1.24 -5.90
CA ILE A 94 11.09 -1.20 -5.43
C ILE A 94 10.27 -0.30 -6.35
N GLY A 95 10.79 0.90 -6.63
CA GLY A 95 10.17 1.86 -7.54
C GLY A 95 9.98 1.25 -8.93
N GLN A 96 11.07 0.78 -9.54
CA GLN A 96 11.09 0.19 -10.88
C GLN A 96 10.06 -0.93 -11.07
N LEU A 97 10.02 -1.89 -10.13
CA LEU A 97 9.07 -2.99 -10.19
C LEU A 97 7.63 -2.50 -9.97
N SER A 98 7.42 -1.58 -9.02
CA SER A 98 6.09 -1.05 -8.72
C SER A 98 5.46 -0.23 -9.83
N THR A 99 6.26 0.40 -10.70
CA THR A 99 5.79 1.22 -11.83
C THR A 99 5.74 0.46 -13.15
N THR A 100 6.09 -0.83 -13.16
CA THR A 100 5.94 -1.69 -14.35
C THR A 100 4.47 -1.70 -14.75
N LYS A 101 4.17 -1.43 -16.04
CA LYS A 101 2.80 -1.33 -16.54
C LYS A 101 2.12 -2.71 -16.56
N GLU A 102 2.77 -3.67 -17.19
CA GLU A 102 2.28 -5.04 -17.34
C GLU A 102 3.44 -6.01 -17.57
N ASP A 103 3.21 -7.29 -17.26
CA ASP A 103 4.19 -8.35 -17.50
C ASP A 103 3.49 -9.71 -17.70
N MET A 104 4.14 -10.60 -18.44
CA MET A 104 3.75 -12.00 -18.63
C MET A 104 4.64 -12.88 -17.74
N ALA A 105 4.08 -13.30 -16.61
CA ALA A 105 4.83 -14.09 -15.64
C ALA A 105 4.76 -15.59 -15.99
N THR A 106 5.89 -16.15 -16.44
CA THR A 106 6.03 -17.57 -16.75
C THR A 106 6.58 -18.32 -15.54
N PHE A 107 5.77 -19.25 -15.03
CA PHE A 107 6.09 -20.14 -13.92
C PHE A 107 6.58 -21.49 -14.43
N ALA A 108 7.32 -22.22 -13.59
CA ALA A 108 7.71 -23.61 -13.77
C ALA A 108 7.06 -24.50 -12.70
N GLN A 109 7.08 -25.82 -12.91
CA GLN A 109 6.60 -26.83 -11.96
C GLN A 109 5.14 -26.67 -11.49
N PRO A 110 4.11 -26.78 -12.37
CA PRO A 110 4.17 -27.00 -13.82
C PRO A 110 4.37 -25.70 -14.60
N ALA A 111 4.70 -25.79 -15.89
CA ALA A 111 4.83 -24.62 -16.74
C ALA A 111 3.47 -23.98 -17.05
N TYR A 112 3.33 -22.68 -16.82
CA TYR A 112 2.19 -21.86 -17.25
C TYR A 112 2.54 -20.37 -17.20
N THR A 113 1.84 -19.55 -17.98
CA THR A 113 2.07 -18.10 -18.05
C THR A 113 0.80 -17.35 -17.66
N LEU A 114 0.95 -16.27 -16.89
CA LEU A 114 -0.16 -15.41 -16.47
C LEU A 114 0.11 -13.95 -16.85
N PRO A 115 -0.87 -13.26 -17.46
CA PRO A 115 -0.80 -11.82 -17.63
C PRO A 115 -1.08 -11.10 -16.30
N PHE A 116 -0.27 -10.11 -16.00
CA PHE A 116 -0.40 -9.24 -14.85
C PHE A 116 -0.32 -7.76 -15.27
N ARG A 117 -1.07 -6.91 -14.57
CA ARG A 117 -1.15 -5.47 -14.84
C ARG A 117 -1.02 -4.69 -13.54
N ASN A 118 -0.55 -3.46 -13.67
CA ASN A 118 -0.42 -2.57 -12.54
C ASN A 118 -1.79 -2.25 -11.92
N THR A 119 -1.86 -2.30 -10.59
CA THR A 119 -3.06 -1.92 -9.84
C THR A 119 -3.34 -0.42 -9.86
N ASN A 120 -2.33 0.42 -10.13
CA ASN A 120 -2.49 1.86 -10.28
C ASN A 120 -2.60 2.23 -11.75
N HIS A 121 -3.79 2.61 -12.21
CA HIS A 121 -4.00 3.00 -13.60
C HIS A 121 -3.31 4.33 -13.99
N LEU A 122 -2.82 5.12 -13.03
CA LEU A 122 -2.09 6.36 -13.30
C LEU A 122 -0.74 6.10 -13.98
N VAL A 123 -0.14 4.90 -13.86
CA VAL A 123 1.12 4.56 -14.54
C VAL A 123 1.00 4.53 -16.07
N TYR A 124 -0.24 4.46 -16.59
CA TYR A 124 -0.53 4.48 -18.02
C TYR A 124 -0.77 5.89 -18.55
N ARG A 125 -0.76 6.92 -17.69
CA ARG A 125 -1.04 8.30 -18.10
C ARG A 125 0.26 9.06 -18.28
N ASP A 126 0.50 9.57 -19.49
CA ASP A 126 1.74 10.27 -19.84
C ASP A 126 1.95 11.56 -19.04
N ASN A 127 0.88 12.16 -18.53
CA ASN A 127 0.99 13.33 -17.68
C ASN A 127 1.51 13.01 -16.27
N TRP A 128 1.66 11.75 -15.85
CA TRP A 128 2.17 11.37 -14.54
C TRP A 128 3.62 10.87 -14.60
N ASN A 129 4.50 11.48 -13.80
CA ASN A 129 5.87 11.00 -13.61
C ASN A 129 5.99 10.30 -12.25
N ILE A 130 5.71 9.00 -12.22
CA ILE A 130 5.66 8.18 -11.00
C ILE A 130 6.97 7.39 -10.87
N GLN A 131 7.66 7.54 -9.73
CA GLN A 131 8.88 6.78 -9.41
C GLN A 131 8.60 5.55 -8.53
N LEU A 132 7.50 5.57 -7.77
CA LEU A 132 7.02 4.43 -6.98
C LEU A 132 5.52 4.54 -6.78
N THR A 133 4.81 3.41 -6.81
CA THR A 133 3.37 3.36 -6.48
C THR A 133 2.98 2.09 -5.74
N LYS A 134 2.06 2.19 -4.79
CA LYS A 134 1.34 1.03 -4.27
C LYS A 134 -0.08 1.39 -3.88
N THR A 135 -1.03 0.54 -4.27
CA THR A 135 -2.44 0.62 -3.87
C THR A 135 -2.75 -0.39 -2.77
N GLY A 136 -3.80 -0.16 -2.00
CA GLY A 136 -4.33 -1.12 -1.03
C GLY A 136 -5.85 -1.01 -0.92
N PHE A 137 -6.51 -2.11 -0.60
CA PHE A 137 -7.94 -2.13 -0.32
C PHE A 137 -8.31 -3.27 0.63
N THR A 138 -9.03 -2.94 1.69
CA THR A 138 -9.85 -3.88 2.46
C THR A 138 -11.15 -3.17 2.83
N ASN A 139 -12.20 -3.92 3.18
CA ASN A 139 -13.45 -3.31 3.64
C ASN A 139 -13.25 -2.45 4.90
N ALA A 140 -12.27 -2.79 5.74
CA ALA A 140 -11.96 -2.06 6.97
C ALA A 140 -11.09 -0.81 6.74
N ALA A 141 -10.18 -0.85 5.76
CA ALA A 141 -9.22 0.24 5.51
C ALA A 141 -9.64 1.21 4.40
N GLY A 142 -10.73 0.91 3.68
CA GLY A 142 -11.08 1.60 2.44
C GLY A 142 -9.98 1.46 1.39
N HIS A 143 -9.98 2.36 0.41
CA HIS A 143 -8.90 2.43 -0.56
C HIS A 143 -7.72 3.26 -0.05
N CYS A 144 -6.51 2.77 -0.31
CA CYS A 144 -5.26 3.43 0.04
C CYS A 144 -4.37 3.58 -1.21
N LEU A 145 -3.59 4.66 -1.26
CA LEU A 145 -2.60 4.92 -2.31
C LEU A 145 -1.39 5.60 -1.71
N ILE A 146 -0.20 5.07 -2.00
CA ILE A 146 1.07 5.75 -1.74
C ILE A 146 1.85 5.89 -3.04
N MET A 147 2.50 7.03 -3.25
CA MET A 147 3.33 7.27 -4.41
C MET A 147 4.54 8.14 -4.07
N ARG A 148 5.66 7.88 -4.77
CA ARG A 148 6.66 8.92 -5.07
C ARG A 148 6.46 9.33 -6.52
N THR A 149 6.24 10.61 -6.73
CA THR A 149 5.94 11.19 -8.04
C THR A 149 6.58 12.56 -8.16
N VAL A 150 6.83 13.03 -9.38
CA VAL A 150 7.27 14.39 -9.66
C VAL A 150 6.07 15.20 -10.15
N ILE A 151 5.78 16.31 -9.48
CA ILE A 151 4.70 17.23 -9.81
C ILE A 151 5.30 18.63 -9.91
N ASN A 152 5.11 19.30 -11.06
CA ASN A 152 5.69 20.62 -11.31
C ASN A 152 7.21 20.68 -11.00
N GLN A 153 7.97 19.70 -11.51
CA GLN A 153 9.41 19.52 -11.29
C GLN A 153 9.84 19.28 -9.82
N ARG A 154 8.89 19.08 -8.89
CA ARG A 154 9.17 18.79 -7.49
C ARG A 154 8.91 17.32 -7.18
N PRO A 155 9.89 16.56 -6.67
CA PRO A 155 9.64 15.23 -6.15
C PRO A 155 8.78 15.32 -4.89
N VAL A 156 7.71 14.53 -4.82
CA VAL A 156 6.78 14.51 -3.70
C VAL A 156 6.48 13.07 -3.26
N ALA A 157 6.35 12.90 -1.94
CA ALA A 157 5.75 11.72 -1.33
C ALA A 157 4.26 12.00 -1.09
N LEU A 158 3.39 11.17 -1.67
CA LEU A 158 1.94 11.31 -1.60
C LEU A 158 1.35 10.08 -0.92
N VAL A 159 0.52 10.31 0.11
CA VAL A 159 -0.18 9.26 0.85
C VAL A 159 -1.65 9.63 0.99
N VAL A 160 -2.54 8.75 0.54
CA VAL A 160 -3.99 8.83 0.74
C VAL A 160 -4.46 7.52 1.37
N MET A 161 -5.23 7.60 2.46
CA MET A 161 -5.73 6.45 3.22
C MET A 161 -7.21 6.63 3.54
N ASP A 162 -7.89 5.53 3.87
CA ASP A 162 -9.32 5.52 4.24
C ASP A 162 -10.23 6.21 3.19
N ALA A 163 -9.91 6.01 1.90
CA ALA A 163 -10.70 6.57 0.82
C ALA A 163 -11.91 5.66 0.53
N PHE A 164 -13.10 6.13 0.92
CA PHE A 164 -14.34 5.35 0.81
C PHE A 164 -14.76 5.02 -0.63
N GLY A 165 -14.84 6.04 -1.50
CA GLY A 165 -15.27 5.84 -2.87
C GLY A 165 -14.25 5.02 -3.67
N LYS A 166 -14.75 4.16 -4.57
CA LYS A 166 -13.96 3.21 -5.37
C LYS A 166 -12.72 3.83 -6.03
N TYR A 167 -12.81 5.09 -6.47
CA TYR A 167 -11.73 5.82 -7.13
C TYR A 167 -11.27 7.06 -6.35
N THR A 168 -11.70 7.22 -5.10
CA THR A 168 -11.42 8.44 -4.32
C THR A 168 -9.92 8.64 -4.11
N HIS A 169 -9.15 7.60 -3.84
CA HIS A 169 -7.69 7.67 -3.71
C HIS A 169 -6.97 8.18 -4.98
N PHE A 170 -7.41 7.77 -6.18
CA PHE A 170 -6.87 8.29 -7.43
C PHE A 170 -7.36 9.72 -7.71
N ALA A 171 -8.63 10.00 -7.42
CA ALA A 171 -9.19 11.33 -7.58
C ALA A 171 -8.48 12.33 -6.66
N ASP A 172 -8.21 11.98 -5.41
CA ASP A 172 -7.47 12.81 -4.46
C ASP A 172 -6.02 13.02 -4.88
N ALA A 173 -5.36 11.99 -5.44
CA ALA A 173 -4.05 12.17 -6.05
C ALA A 173 -4.07 13.19 -7.20
N SER A 174 -5.08 13.14 -8.06
CA SER A 174 -5.30 14.16 -9.10
C SER A 174 -5.62 15.54 -8.52
N ARG A 175 -6.44 15.64 -7.47
CA ARG A 175 -6.75 16.93 -6.81
C ARG A 175 -5.49 17.56 -6.19
N LEU A 176 -4.68 16.77 -5.49
CA LEU A 176 -3.40 17.21 -4.92
C LEU A 176 -2.46 17.71 -6.01
N ARG A 177 -2.36 16.96 -7.12
CA ARG A 177 -1.58 17.39 -8.27
C ARG A 177 -2.05 18.74 -8.83
N THR A 178 -3.35 18.88 -9.11
CA THR A 178 -3.91 20.14 -9.62
C THR A 178 -3.66 21.30 -8.66
N TRP A 179 -3.79 21.06 -7.35
CA TRP A 179 -3.51 22.07 -6.33
C TRP A 179 -2.03 22.47 -6.31
N ILE A 180 -1.09 21.52 -6.40
CA ILE A 180 0.35 21.81 -6.46
C ILE A 180 0.72 22.56 -7.75
N GLU A 181 0.12 22.20 -8.89
CA GLU A 181 0.41 22.80 -10.19
C GLU A 181 -0.21 24.21 -10.34
N THR A 182 -1.39 24.45 -9.77
CA THR A 182 -2.19 25.65 -10.10
C THR A 182 -2.64 26.48 -8.90
N GLY A 183 -2.47 25.97 -7.67
CA GLY A 183 -3.05 26.54 -6.45
C GLY A 183 -4.57 26.36 -6.31
N LYS A 184 -5.27 25.83 -7.34
CA LYS A 184 -6.73 25.68 -7.32
C LYS A 184 -7.15 24.44 -6.54
N VAL A 185 -8.09 24.63 -5.61
CA VAL A 185 -8.73 23.54 -4.88
C VAL A 185 -9.91 23.01 -5.70
N MET A 186 -9.85 21.73 -6.05
CA MET A 186 -10.93 21.06 -6.77
C MET A 186 -12.00 20.56 -5.79
N PRO A 187 -13.30 20.65 -6.13
CA PRO A 187 -14.37 20.21 -5.25
C PRO A 187 -14.28 18.70 -4.95
N VAL A 188 -14.60 18.36 -3.71
CA VAL A 188 -14.73 16.98 -3.22
C VAL A 188 -16.22 16.60 -3.22
N PRO A 189 -16.61 15.42 -3.76
CA PRO A 189 -18.00 15.00 -3.75
C PRO A 189 -18.61 14.96 -2.35
N ALA A 190 -19.89 15.32 -2.23
CA ALA A 190 -20.60 15.35 -0.96
C ALA A 190 -20.55 14.01 -0.21
N SER A 191 -20.62 12.88 -0.93
CA SER A 191 -20.51 11.54 -0.34
C SER A 191 -19.18 11.29 0.38
N ALA A 192 -18.07 11.78 -0.16
CA ALA A 192 -16.75 11.67 0.47
C ALA A 192 -16.64 12.59 1.70
N LEU A 193 -17.23 13.79 1.63
CA LEU A 193 -17.28 14.71 2.77
C LEU A 193 -18.14 14.15 3.92
N SER A 194 -19.28 13.55 3.60
CA SER A 194 -20.15 12.89 4.58
C SER A 194 -19.45 11.70 5.24
N TYR A 195 -18.75 10.87 4.45
CA TYR A 195 -17.95 9.78 4.99
C TYR A 195 -16.88 10.28 5.96
N LYS A 196 -16.12 11.32 5.57
CA LYS A 196 -15.11 11.93 6.44
C LYS A 196 -15.70 12.36 7.79
N LYS A 197 -16.81 13.10 7.77
CA LYS A 197 -17.50 13.54 9.01
C LYS A 197 -17.93 12.37 9.89
N GLN A 198 -18.46 11.30 9.30
CA GLN A 198 -18.86 10.10 10.03
C GLN A 198 -17.65 9.40 10.68
N ARG A 199 -16.53 9.28 9.97
CA ARG A 199 -15.30 8.68 10.49
C ARG A 199 -14.67 9.51 11.61
N GLU A 200 -14.64 10.82 11.47
CA GLU A 200 -14.17 11.74 12.53
C GLU A 200 -15.01 11.61 13.80
N ALA A 201 -16.34 11.54 13.67
CA ALA A 201 -17.24 11.31 14.80
C ALA A 201 -17.02 9.94 15.47
N GLN A 202 -16.85 8.87 14.67
CA GLN A 202 -16.55 7.53 15.18
C GLN A 202 -15.21 7.47 15.92
N MET A 203 -14.17 8.13 15.39
CA MET A 203 -12.87 8.20 16.04
C MET A 203 -12.93 8.97 17.36
N ALA A 204 -13.66 10.10 17.39
CA ALA A 204 -13.86 10.86 18.61
C ALA A 204 -14.59 10.05 19.70
N ASP A 205 -15.66 9.34 19.34
CA ASP A 205 -16.39 8.46 20.26
C ASP A 205 -15.51 7.30 20.77
N ALA A 206 -14.71 6.68 19.90
CA ALA A 206 -13.77 5.64 20.30
C ALA A 206 -12.68 6.16 21.26
N MET A 207 -12.17 7.38 21.04
CA MET A 207 -11.21 8.01 21.95
C MET A 207 -11.83 8.30 23.33
N LEU A 208 -13.07 8.78 23.38
CA LEU A 208 -13.78 9.04 24.63
C LEU A 208 -14.03 7.76 25.43
N LYS A 209 -14.48 6.68 24.75
CA LYS A 209 -14.72 5.38 25.38
C LYS A 209 -13.43 4.69 25.84
N GLY A 210 -12.35 4.82 25.06
CA GLY A 210 -11.03 4.30 25.42
C GLY A 210 -10.41 5.02 26.63
N GLY A 211 -10.59 6.35 26.72
CA GLY A 211 -10.15 7.14 27.87
C GLY A 211 -10.95 6.86 29.15
N ALA A 212 -12.24 6.54 29.03
CA ALA A 212 -13.07 6.17 30.17
C ALA A 212 -12.69 4.81 30.78
N GLN A 213 -12.20 3.86 29.98
CA GLN A 213 -11.75 2.54 30.47
C GLN A 213 -10.40 2.58 31.18
N THR A 214 -9.53 3.55 30.86
CA THR A 214 -8.26 3.76 31.58
C THR A 214 -8.45 4.47 32.93
N ALA A 215 -9.49 5.31 33.08
CA ALA A 215 -9.75 6.04 34.32
C ALA A 215 -10.47 5.22 35.42
N GLN A 216 -10.87 3.99 35.13
CA GLN A 216 -11.52 3.08 36.09
C GLN A 216 -10.59 1.97 36.62
N ASN A 217 -9.33 1.93 36.16
CA ASN A 217 -8.35 0.91 36.57
C ASN A 217 -7.13 1.49 37.31
N ASP A 218 -7.21 2.75 37.76
CA ASP A 218 -6.24 3.37 38.68
C ASP A 218 -6.80 3.42 40.12
#